data_AF-A0A2N2V753-F1
#
_entry.id   AF-A0A2N2V753-F1
#
_cell.length_a   1.000
_cell.length_b   1.000
_cell.length_c   1.000
_cell.angle_alpha   90.00
_cell.angle_beta   90.00
_cell.angle_gamma   90.00
#
_symmetry.space_group_name_H-M   'P 1'
#
loop_
_entity.id
_entity.type
_entity.pdbx_description
1 polymer ?
#
loop_
_entity_poly.entity_id
_entity_poly.type
_entity_poly.pdbx_seq_one_letter_code
_entity_poly.pdbx_strand_id
1 'polypeptide(L)'
;MHTITVLQHLKKHGQLLDSEIAAATGIPLEDVRISLMALSAQGEISKCSVTTFKDGKPIEGIQCRIAGYAPPAAPGRKPAVKVPPNGG
;
A
#
# COMPACT_ATOMS: atom_id res chain seq x y z
N MET A 1 -14.73 8.54 11.06
CA MET A 1 -14.32 7.52 10.07
C MET A 1 -13.86 8.23 8.80
N HIS A 2 -12.58 8.12 8.44
CA HIS A 2 -11.95 8.89 7.35
C HIS A 2 -11.56 8.01 6.14
N THR A 3 -12.39 7.00 5.84
CA THR A 3 -12.10 5.97 4.83
C THR A 3 -11.83 6.53 3.44
N ILE A 4 -12.56 7.58 3.02
CA ILE A 4 -12.40 8.21 1.70
C ILE A 4 -11.00 8.84 1.57
N THR A 5 -10.61 9.67 2.54
CA THR A 5 -9.31 10.37 2.53
C THR A 5 -8.14 9.38 2.60
N VAL A 6 -8.25 8.37 3.47
CA VAL A 6 -7.24 7.31 3.62
C VAL A 6 -7.08 6.52 2.32
N LEU A 7 -8.20 6.10 1.71
CA LEU A 7 -8.18 5.34 0.46
C LEU A 7 -7.64 6.16 -0.71
N GLN A 8 -8.01 7.43 -0.82
CA GLN A 8 -7.49 8.33 -1.86
C GLN A 8 -5.97 8.52 -1.74
N HIS A 9 -5.47 8.64 -0.51
CA HIS A 9 -4.04 8.75 -0.27
C HIS A 9 -3.31 7.45 -0.64
N LEU A 10 -3.83 6.29 -0.20
CA LEU A 10 -3.34 4.97 -0.61
C LEU A 10 -3.34 4.78 -2.14
N LYS A 11 -4.36 5.26 -2.87
CA LYS A 11 -4.44 5.16 -4.34
C LYS A 11 -3.29 5.86 -5.05
N LYS A 12 -2.75 6.94 -4.47
CA LYS A 12 -1.64 7.70 -5.04
C LYS A 12 -0.29 7.00 -4.85
N HIS A 13 -0.11 6.31 -3.73
CA HIS A 13 1.17 5.69 -3.35
C HIS A 13 1.22 4.17 -3.57
N GLY A 14 0.06 3.51 -3.69
CA GLY A 14 -0.11 2.07 -3.84
C GLY A 14 0.01 1.29 -2.53
N GLN A 15 1.07 1.56 -1.76
CA GLN A 15 1.37 0.89 -0.48
C GLN A 15 1.96 1.89 0.52
N LEU A 16 1.44 1.90 1.75
CA LEU A 16 1.89 2.79 2.84
C LEU A 16 1.73 2.12 4.22
N LEU A 17 2.44 2.66 5.22
CA LEU A 17 2.22 2.35 6.64
C LEU A 17 1.10 3.23 7.22
N ASP A 18 0.41 2.73 8.23
CA ASP A 18 -0.58 3.49 9.01
C ASP A 18 -0.01 4.80 9.58
N SER A 19 1.23 4.77 10.06
CA SER A 19 1.96 5.95 10.54
C SER A 19 2.25 6.99 9.44
N GLU A 20 2.64 6.54 8.25
CA GLU A 20 2.86 7.42 7.09
C GLU A 20 1.55 8.07 6.63
N ILE A 21 0.46 7.30 6.60
CA ILE A 21 -0.87 7.81 6.27
C ILE A 21 -1.31 8.85 7.30
N ALA A 22 -1.13 8.59 8.60
CA ALA A 22 -1.46 9.53 9.67
C ALA A 22 -0.68 10.83 9.52
N ALA A 23 0.64 10.75 9.30
CA ALA A 23 1.50 11.91 9.09
C ALA A 23 1.10 12.73 7.84
N ALA A 24 0.78 12.06 6.73
CA ALA A 24 0.45 12.72 5.47
C ALA A 24 -0.96 13.32 5.42
N THR A 25 -1.92 12.71 6.13
CA THR A 25 -3.32 13.15 6.15
C THR A 25 -3.65 14.06 7.33
N GLY A 26 -2.80 14.11 8.35
CA GLY A 26 -3.07 14.80 9.61
C GLY A 26 -4.13 14.12 10.48
N ILE A 27 -4.55 12.89 10.13
CA ILE A 27 -5.53 12.11 10.88
C ILE A 27 -4.81 11.38 12.03
N PRO A 28 -5.39 11.33 13.24
CA PRO A 28 -4.85 10.54 14.34
C PRO A 28 -4.62 9.06 13.95
N LEU A 29 -3.56 8.45 14.47
CA LEU A 29 -3.17 7.08 14.10
C LEU A 29 -4.29 6.06 14.38
N GLU A 30 -4.99 6.19 15.51
CA GLU A 30 -6.14 5.33 15.84
C GLU A 30 -7.27 5.46 14.80
N ASP A 31 -7.63 6.68 14.41
CA ASP A 31 -8.65 6.92 13.39
C ASP A 31 -8.25 6.38 12.01
N VAL A 32 -6.95 6.45 11.68
CA VAL A 32 -6.41 5.80 10.49
C VAL A 32 -6.58 4.28 10.60
N ARG A 33 -6.18 3.67 11.71
CA ARG A 33 -6.31 2.21 11.92
C ARG A 33 -7.77 1.75 11.82
N ILE A 34 -8.69 2.47 12.44
CA ILE A 34 -10.13 2.24 12.35
C ILE A 34 -10.60 2.29 10.88
N SER A 35 -10.17 3.31 10.14
CA SER A 35 -10.50 3.47 8.72
C SER A 35 -9.92 2.34 7.85
N LEU A 36 -8.69 1.90 8.13
CA LEU A 36 -8.05 0.78 7.44
C LEU A 36 -8.76 -0.55 7.72
N MET A 37 -9.24 -0.78 8.94
CA MET A 37 -10.04 -1.97 9.25
C MET A 37 -11.35 -1.99 8.45
N ALA A 38 -12.04 -0.85 8.34
CA ALA A 38 -13.25 -0.73 7.54
C ALA A 38 -12.98 -0.97 6.04
N LEU A 39 -11.93 -0.36 5.48
CA LEU A 39 -11.54 -0.55 4.08
C LEU A 39 -11.12 -2.00 3.78
N SER A 40 -10.44 -2.66 4.72
CA SER A 40 -10.05 -4.06 4.58
C SER A 40 -11.27 -4.99 4.63
N ALA A 41 -12.25 -4.71 5.49
CA ALA A 41 -13.51 -5.46 5.53
C ALA A 41 -14.34 -5.28 4.23
N GLN A 42 -14.20 -4.15 3.55
CA GLN A 42 -14.82 -3.88 2.26
C GLN A 42 -14.07 -4.49 1.07
N GLY A 43 -12.84 -5.00 1.27
CA GLY A 43 -12.02 -5.56 0.19
C GLY A 43 -11.28 -4.52 -0.65
N GLU A 44 -11.31 -3.23 -0.27
CA GLU A 44 -10.61 -2.16 -1.00
C GLU A 44 -9.08 -2.22 -0.81
N ILE A 45 -8.64 -2.76 0.33
CA ILE A 45 -7.23 -2.88 0.70
C ILE A 45 -6.92 -4.23 1.34
N SER A 46 -5.67 -4.66 1.20
CA SER A 46 -5.06 -5.71 2.02
C SER A 46 -4.17 -5.07 3.08
N LYS A 47 -4.25 -5.58 4.32
CA LYS A 47 -3.43 -5.12 5.45
C LYS A 47 -2.59 -6.24 6.04
N CYS A 48 -1.36 -5.94 6.43
CA CYS A 48 -0.46 -6.84 7.13
C CYS A 48 0.12 -6.12 8.36
N SER A 49 0.15 -6.81 9.50
CA SER A 49 0.93 -6.34 10.65
C SER A 49 2.42 -6.48 10.33
N VAL A 50 3.19 -5.44 10.60
CA VAL A 50 4.63 -5.42 10.38
C VAL A 50 5.34 -4.98 11.64
N THR A 51 6.44 -5.65 11.97
CA THR A 51 7.33 -5.25 13.05
C THR A 51 8.61 -4.71 12.43
N THR A 52 8.85 -3.41 12.60
CA THR A 52 10.07 -2.75 12.10
C THR A 52 11.00 -2.52 13.28
N PHE A 53 12.27 -2.86 13.15
CA PHE A 53 13.27 -2.57 14.18
C PHE A 53 13.94 -1.24 13.88
N LYS A 54 13.75 -0.24 14.75
CA LYS A 54 14.46 1.04 14.68
C LYS A 54 15.34 1.15 15.92
N ASP A 55 16.65 1.30 15.72
CA ASP A 55 17.63 1.35 16.82
C ASP A 55 17.57 0.12 17.75
N GLY A 56 17.34 -1.06 17.17
CA GLY A 56 17.18 -2.31 17.92
C GLY A 56 15.85 -2.46 18.67
N LYS A 57 14.97 -1.45 18.64
CA LYS A 57 13.64 -1.52 19.27
C LYS A 57 12.57 -1.95 18.26
N PRO A 58 11.75 -2.96 18.59
CA PRO A 58 10.64 -3.34 17.73
C PRO A 58 9.54 -2.27 17.76
N ILE A 59 9.06 -1.89 16.58
CA ILE A 59 7.94 -0.98 16.37
C ILE A 59 6.90 -1.73 15.55
N GLU A 60 5.72 -1.93 16.15
CA GLU A 60 4.59 -2.52 15.44
C GLU A 60 3.84 -1.46 14.62
N GLY A 61 3.56 -1.79 13.37
CA GLY A 61 2.77 -0.97 12.46
C GLY A 61 1.88 -1.83 11.57
N ILE A 62 1.06 -1.17 10.77
CA ILE A 62 0.20 -1.84 9.79
C ILE A 62 0.61 -1.35 8.40
N GLN A 63 1.09 -2.27 7.57
CA GLN A 63 1.32 -2.02 6.16
C GLN A 63 0.04 -2.30 5.39
N CYS A 64 -0.38 -1.35 4.56
CA CYS A 64 -1.59 -1.44 3.76
C CYS A 64 -1.25 -1.27 2.28
N ARG A 65 -1.87 -2.09 1.44
CA ARG A 65 -1.77 -2.02 -0.01
C ARG A 65 -3.15 -2.08 -0.64
N ILE A 66 -3.36 -1.33 -1.71
CA ILE A 66 -4.62 -1.38 -2.46
C ILE A 66 -4.81 -2.70 -3.20
N ALA A 67 -6.04 -3.21 -3.13
CA ALA A 67 -6.47 -4.33 -3.93
C ALA A 67 -6.44 -3.97 -5.43
N GLY A 68 -5.83 -4.82 -6.25
CA GLY A 68 -5.74 -4.59 -7.69
C GLY A 68 -4.72 -3.54 -8.14
N TYR A 69 -3.92 -2.95 -7.24
CA TYR A 69 -2.84 -2.04 -7.65
C TYR A 69 -1.67 -2.83 -8.26
N ALA A 70 -1.53 -2.75 -9.58
CA ALA A 70 -0.31 -3.15 -10.29
C ALA A 70 0.70 -1.99 -10.19
N PRO A 71 1.90 -2.19 -9.62
CA PRO A 71 2.91 -1.15 -9.60
C PRO A 71 3.26 -0.74 -11.04
N PRO A 72 3.49 0.56 -11.31
CA PRO A 72 3.92 1.00 -12.63
C PRO A 72 5.19 0.24 -13.04
N ALA A 73 5.31 -0.07 -14.32
CA ALA A 73 6.48 -0.76 -14.83
C ALA A 73 7.75 0.01 -14.43
N ALA A 74 8.66 -0.65 -13.72
CA ALA A 74 9.88 -0.02 -13.26
C ALA A 74 10.66 0.59 -14.46
N PRO A 75 11.11 1.86 -14.35
CA PRO A 75 11.99 2.45 -15.36
C PRO A 75 13.21 1.54 -15.57
N GLY A 76 13.41 1.05 -16.79
CA GLY A 76 14.51 0.13 -17.12
C GLY A 76 14.11 -1.33 -17.36
N ARG A 77 12.82 -1.69 -17.32
CA ARG A 77 12.39 -2.98 -17.88
C ARG A 77 12.64 -2.96 -19.39
N LYS A 78 13.67 -3.70 -19.85
CA LYS A 78 13.92 -3.90 -21.29
C LYS A 78 12.60 -4.30 -21.97
N PRO A 79 12.26 -3.75 -23.14
CA PRO A 79 11.12 -4.23 -23.90
C PRO A 79 11.28 -5.74 -24.08
N ALA A 80 10.19 -6.49 -23.86
CA ALA A 80 10.18 -7.91 -24.16
C ALA A 80 10.70 -8.06 -25.59
N VAL A 81 11.77 -8.85 -25.77
CA VAL A 81 12.17 -9.30 -27.09
C VAL A 81 10.93 -9.97 -27.67
N LYS A 82 10.38 -9.36 -28.71
CA LYS A 82 9.40 -9.98 -29.59
C LYS A 82 10.11 -11.18 -30.22
N VAL A 83 9.91 -12.37 -29.64
CA VAL A 83 10.30 -13.61 -30.30
C VAL A 83 9.42 -13.69 -31.55
N PRO A 84 9.97 -13.61 -32.78
CA PRO A 84 9.15 -13.82 -33.96
C PRO A 84 8.59 -15.24 -33.92
N PRO A 85 7.37 -15.48 -34.46
CA PRO A 85 6.85 -16.83 -34.58
C PRO A 85 7.81 -17.62 -35.48
N ASN A 86 8.48 -18.61 -34.91
CA ASN A 86 9.25 -19.58 -35.69
C ASN A 86 8.22 -20.37 -36.50
N GLY A 87 8.18 -20.12 -37.81
CA GLY A 87 7.65 -21.07 -38.78
C GLY A 87 8.63 -22.21 -38.94
N GLY A 88 8.14 -23.43 -38.80
CA GLY A 88 8.83 -24.70 -39.03
C GLY A 88 7.81 -25.83 -39.00
#